data_AF-A0A954YGF3-F1
#
_entry.id   AF-A0A954YGF3-F1
#
_cell.length_a   1.000
_cell.length_b   1.000
_cell.length_c   1.000
_cell.angle_alpha   90.00
_cell.angle_beta   90.00
_cell.angle_gamma   90.00
#
_symmetry.space_group_name_H-M   'P 1'
#
loop_
_entity.id
_entity.type
_entity.pdbx_description
1 polymer ?
#
loop_
_entity_poly.entity_id
_entity_poly.type
_entity_poly.pdbx_seq_one_letter_code
_entity_poly.pdbx_strand_id
1 'polypeptide(L)'
;MAKLTQKTPFEEAMRRLEQIAEQMESGEISLEEAVDRYEEASALVAHCRSKLEHAEQRIRVVQQNADGTVRTEPMAGTGDDATDESQ
;
A
#
# COMPACT_ATOMS: atom_id res chain seq x y z
N MET A 1 8.46 -6.48 17.11
CA MET A 1 7.31 -5.59 17.38
C MET A 1 6.72 -5.19 16.03
N ALA A 2 5.54 -5.66 15.63
CA ALA A 2 5.14 -5.61 14.20
C ALA A 2 3.66 -5.27 13.95
N LYS A 3 2.98 -4.52 14.84
CA LYS A 3 1.51 -4.37 14.75
C LYS A 3 0.96 -2.94 14.77
N LEU A 4 1.80 -1.91 14.67
CA LEU A 4 1.34 -0.51 14.73
C LEU A 4 1.20 0.19 13.37
N THR A 5 1.95 -0.23 12.35
CA THR A 5 1.97 0.46 11.03
C THR A 5 0.66 0.36 10.25
N GLN A 6 -0.10 -0.73 10.39
CA GLN A 6 -1.34 -0.95 9.62
C GLN A 6 -2.46 0.07 9.92
N LYS A 7 -2.40 0.79 11.06
CA LYS A 7 -3.43 1.77 11.46
C LYS A 7 -2.98 3.23 11.43
N THR A 8 -1.72 3.53 11.16
CA THR A 8 -1.21 4.90 11.19
C THR A 8 -1.83 5.74 10.07
N PRO A 9 -2.44 6.92 10.35
CA PRO A 9 -2.86 7.90 9.34
C PRO A 9 -1.75 8.24 8.35
N PHE A 10 -2.09 8.62 7.11
CA PHE A 10 -1.07 8.92 6.09
C PHE A 10 -0.21 10.10 6.53
N GLU A 11 -0.86 11.15 7.02
CA GLU A 11 -0.25 12.39 7.49
C GLU A 11 0.67 12.16 8.70
N GLU A 12 0.33 11.18 9.55
CA GLU A 12 1.15 10.80 10.69
C GLU A 12 2.39 10.01 10.25
N ALA A 13 2.23 9.09 9.29
CA ALA A 13 3.37 8.38 8.70
C ALA A 13 4.33 9.33 7.99
N MET A 14 3.80 10.34 7.29
CA MET A 14 4.60 11.40 6.66
C MET A 14 5.36 12.25 7.69
N ARG A 15 4.68 12.72 8.75
CA ARG A 15 5.36 13.44 9.84
C ARG A 15 6.48 12.63 10.48
N ARG A 16 6.26 11.31 10.64
CA ARG A 16 7.29 10.43 11.20
C ARG A 16 8.49 10.28 10.26
N LEU A 17 8.25 10.17 8.95
CA LEU A 17 9.32 10.15 7.94
C LEU A 17 10.15 11.43 7.95
N GLU A 18 9.52 12.60 8.08
CA GLU A 18 10.21 13.89 8.20
C GLU A 18 11.12 13.93 9.44
N GLN A 19 10.61 13.50 10.59
CA GLN A 19 11.41 13.41 11.83
C GLN A 19 12.60 12.45 11.69
N ILE A 20 12.41 11.31 11.02
CA ILE A 20 13.50 10.37 10.77
C ILE A 20 14.56 11.02 9.87
N ALA A 21 14.15 11.70 8.79
CA ALA A 21 15.06 12.39 7.90
C ALA A 21 15.87 13.47 8.64
N GLU A 22 15.22 14.30 9.46
CA GLU A 22 15.89 15.31 10.30
C GLU A 22 16.93 14.68 11.24
N GLN A 23 16.61 13.54 11.86
CA GLN A 23 17.53 12.82 12.74
C GLN A 23 18.70 12.18 12.00
N MET A 24 18.50 11.74 10.77
CA MET A 24 19.58 11.19 9.94
C MET A 24 20.49 12.29 9.40
N GLU A 25 19.93 13.46 9.07
CA GLU A 25 20.67 14.62 8.59
C GLU A 25 21.44 15.34 9.69
N SER A 26 20.98 15.29 10.95
CA SER A 26 21.71 15.90 12.08
C SER A 26 23.09 15.26 12.31
N GLY A 27 23.24 13.98 11.92
CA GLY A 27 24.49 13.24 12.12
C GLY A 27 24.81 12.91 13.57
N GLU A 28 23.86 13.14 14.49
CA GLU A 28 24.02 12.89 15.93
C GLU A 28 23.67 11.45 16.35
N ILE A 29 23.21 10.62 15.40
CA ILE A 29 22.82 9.23 15.65
C ILE A 29 24.00 8.26 15.42
N SER A 30 24.05 7.21 16.22
CA SER A 30 24.98 6.10 16.01
C SER A 30 24.63 5.28 14.76
N LEU A 31 25.56 4.44 14.30
CA LEU A 31 25.33 3.55 13.15
C LEU A 31 24.16 2.57 13.39
N GLU A 32 24.05 2.02 14.60
CA GLU A 32 22.97 1.10 14.97
C GLU A 32 21.62 1.81 14.92
N GLU A 33 21.54 3.03 15.48
CA GLU A 33 20.35 3.86 15.38
C GLU A 33 20.02 4.23 13.93
N ALA A 34 21.02 4.52 13.09
CA ALA A 34 20.80 4.83 11.68
C ALA A 34 20.17 3.64 10.93
N VAL A 35 20.59 2.41 11.25
CA VAL A 35 19.99 1.19 10.70
C VAL A 35 18.54 1.04 11.17
N ASP A 36 18.28 1.21 12.47
CA ASP A 36 16.92 1.14 13.01
C ASP A 36 15.98 2.18 12.38
N ARG A 37 16.45 3.42 12.22
CA ARG A 37 15.67 4.50 11.59
C ARG A 37 15.41 4.21 10.12
N TYR A 38 16.37 3.62 9.41
CA TYR A 38 16.19 3.22 8.03
C TYR A 38 15.13 2.12 7.88
N GLU A 39 15.15 1.10 8.74
CA GLU A 39 14.12 0.04 8.74
C GLU A 39 12.72 0.60 9.02
N GLU A 40 12.61 1.51 10.00
CA GLU A 40 11.36 2.20 10.30
C GLU A 40 10.88 3.03 9.10
N ALA A 41 11.76 3.84 8.50
CA ALA A 41 11.43 4.64 7.33
C ALA A 41 10.98 3.77 6.15
N SER A 42 11.65 2.65 5.90
CA SER A 42 11.28 1.71 4.84
C SER A 42 9.86 1.17 5.02
N ALA A 43 9.51 0.78 6.25
CA ALA A 43 8.16 0.32 6.59
C ALA A 43 7.10 1.44 6.41
N LEU A 44 7.41 2.67 6.82
CA LEU A 44 6.52 3.83 6.65
C LEU A 44 6.32 4.19 5.18
N VAL A 45 7.38 4.15 4.36
CA VAL A 45 7.28 4.37 2.91
C VAL A 45 6.38 3.33 2.25
N ALA A 46 6.56 2.05 2.59
CA ALA A 46 5.70 0.98 2.07
C ALA A 46 4.22 1.19 2.45
N HIS A 47 3.97 1.61 3.69
CA HIS A 47 2.62 1.94 4.16
C HIS A 47 2.00 3.12 3.41
N CYS A 48 2.74 4.20 3.22
CA CYS A 48 2.29 5.37 2.47
C CYS A 48 1.94 5.01 1.02
N ARG A 49 2.79 4.20 0.35
CA ARG A 49 2.53 3.72 -1.02
C ARG A 49 1.22 2.92 -1.10
N SER A 50 1.03 1.96 -0.20
CA SER A 50 -0.21 1.16 -0.16
C SER A 50 -1.46 2.04 0.03
N LYS A 51 -1.38 3.06 0.89
CA LYS A 51 -2.50 4.01 1.06
C LYS A 51 -2.80 4.81 -0.19
N LEU A 52 -1.78 5.27 -0.90
CA LEU A 52 -1.94 6.00 -2.16
C LEU A 52 -2.57 5.10 -3.23
N GLU A 53 -2.08 3.87 -3.38
CA GLU A 53 -2.65 2.88 -4.31
C GLU A 53 -4.14 2.63 -4.05
N HIS A 54 -4.52 2.46 -2.78
CA HIS A 54 -5.93 2.29 -2.39
C HIS A 54 -6.76 3.54 -2.70
N ALA A 55 -6.22 4.73 -2.47
CA ALA A 55 -6.92 5.99 -2.79
C ALA A 55 -7.13 6.12 -4.31
N GLU A 56 -6.11 5.85 -5.12
CA GLU A 56 -6.20 5.85 -6.57
C GLU A 56 -7.22 4.84 -7.10
N GLN A 57 -7.25 3.63 -6.55
CA GLN A 57 -8.22 2.61 -6.97
C GLN A 57 -9.65 3.09 -6.71
N ARG A 58 -9.90 3.70 -5.55
CA ARG A 58 -11.22 4.28 -5.21
C ARG A 58 -11.59 5.39 -6.18
N ILE A 59 -10.65 6.26 -6.55
CA ILE A 59 -10.88 7.31 -7.55
C ILE A 59 -11.25 6.71 -8.91
N ARG A 60 -10.52 5.68 -9.37
CA ARG A 60 -10.80 4.99 -10.64
C ARG A 60 -12.20 4.38 -10.66
N VAL A 61 -12.62 3.71 -9.60
CA VAL A 61 -13.98 3.14 -9.48
C VAL A 61 -15.04 4.23 -9.57
N VAL A 62 -14.86 5.37 -8.89
CA VAL A 62 -15.82 6.49 -8.96
C VAL A 62 -15.90 7.08 -10.37
N GLN A 63 -14.76 7.22 -11.07
CA GLN A 63 -14.75 7.73 -12.45
C GLN A 63 -15.46 6.78 -13.44
N GLN A 64 -15.20 5.48 -13.35
CA GLN A 64 -15.88 4.44 -14.16
C GLN A 64 -17.39 4.34 -13.87
N ASN A 65 -17.83 4.75 -12.68
CA ASN A 65 -19.26 4.80 -12.39
C ASN A 65 -19.90 6.10 -12.91
N ALA A 66 -19.14 7.19 -12.97
CA ALA A 66 -19.62 8.49 -13.44
C ALA A 66 -19.72 8.59 -14.97
N ASP A 67 -18.91 7.83 -15.72
CA ASP A 67 -18.98 7.73 -17.18
C ASP A 67 -20.02 6.70 -17.68
N GLY A 68 -20.73 6.03 -16.76
CA GLY A 68 -21.80 5.08 -17.06
C GLY A 68 -21.33 3.67 -17.41
N THR A 69 -20.03 3.37 -17.32
CA THR A 69 -19.47 2.05 -17.66
C THR A 69 -19.42 1.13 -16.44
N VAL A 70 -20.46 0.30 -16.26
CA VAL A 70 -20.45 -0.76 -15.23
C VAL A 70 -19.41 -1.81 -15.58
N ARG A 71 -18.37 -1.95 -14.75
CA ARG A 71 -17.44 -3.08 -14.84
C ARG A 71 -17.95 -4.22 -13.96
N THR A 72 -18.46 -5.28 -14.59
CA THR A 72 -18.68 -6.56 -13.92
C THR A 72 -17.33 -7.27 -13.82
N GLU A 73 -16.79 -7.43 -12.61
CA GLU A 73 -15.76 -8.44 -12.38
C GLU A 73 -16.46 -9.80 -12.33
N PRO A 74 -16.10 -10.79 -13.19
CA PRO A 74 -16.63 -12.13 -13.06
C PRO A 74 -16.01 -12.76 -11.82
N MET A 75 -16.74 -12.74 -10.70
CA MET A 75 -16.40 -13.52 -9.52
C MET A 75 -17.08 -14.89 -9.64
N ALA A 76 -16.43 -15.84 -10.30
CA ALA A 76 -16.54 -17.28 -10.05
C ALA A 76 -15.69 -18.06 -11.06
N GLY A 77 -14.56 -18.59 -10.60
CA GLY A 77 -14.00 -19.79 -11.21
C GLY A 77 -14.99 -20.92 -10.98
N THR A 78 -15.63 -21.39 -12.04
CA THR A 78 -16.19 -22.74 -12.10
C THR A 78 -15.56 -23.38 -13.32
N GLY A 79 -14.39 -23.98 -13.10
CA GLY A 79 -13.89 -25.00 -14.01
C GLY A 79 -14.74 -26.24 -13.78
N ASP A 80 -15.77 -26.40 -14.58
CA ASP A 80 -16.41 -27.68 -14.85
C ASP A 80 -17.25 -27.51 -16.12
N ASP A 81 -16.62 -27.69 -17.29
CA ASP A 81 -17.34 -28.21 -18.44
C ASP A 81 -16.41 -29.23 -19.09
N ALA A 82 -16.55 -30.46 -18.60
CA ALA A 82 -16.17 -31.64 -19.34
C ALA A 82 -17.11 -31.74 -20.54
N THR A 83 -16.67 -31.29 -21.72
CA THR A 83 -17.28 -31.73 -22.98
C THR A 83 -16.34 -32.72 -23.67
N ASP A 84 -16.67 -33.98 -23.43
CA ASP A 84 -16.58 -35.10 -24.35
C ASP A 84 -17.06 -34.70 -25.76
N GLU A 85 -16.22 -34.91 -26.77
CA GLU A 85 -16.57 -35.42 -28.11
C GLU A 85 -15.22 -35.58 -28.87
N SER A 86 -14.63 -36.78 -28.99
CA SER A 86 -15.00 -37.87 -29.91
C SER A 86 -14.96 -37.48 -31.40
N GLN A 87 -13.75 -37.36 -31.99
CA GLN A 87 -13.27 -38.12 -33.18
C GLN A 87 -11.90 -37.61 -33.68
#